data_AF-A0A924NPG6-F1
#
_entry.id   AF-A0A924NPG6-F1
#
_cell.length_a   1.000
_cell.length_b   1.000
_cell.length_c   1.000
_cell.angle_alpha   90.00
_cell.angle_beta   90.00
_cell.angle_gamma   90.00
#
_symmetry.space_group_name_H-M   'P 1'
#
loop_
_entity.id
_entity.type
_entity.pdbx_description
1 polymer ?
#
loop_
_entity_poly.entity_id
_entity_poly.type
_entity_poly.pdbx_seq_one_letter_code
_entity_poly.pdbx_strand_id
1 'polypeptide(L)' 'GLVPRWSRIRYTGFNPYGDAIDRRVDGFHARVVQHECDHLIGRLYPTRMRDLTQLGYTEVLFPALDPADDD' A
#
# COMPACT_ATOMS: atom_id res chain seq x y z
N GLY A 1 -4.60 -2.32 8.48
CA GLY A 1 -3.58 -2.61 9.51
C GLY A 1 -2.32 -1.79 9.31
N LEU A 2 -1.53 -1.58 10.37
CA LEU A 2 -0.31 -0.75 10.34
C LEU A 2 0.88 -1.51 9.72
N VAL A 3 1.31 -1.07 8.54
CA VAL A 3 2.41 -1.69 7.78
C VAL A 3 3.56 -0.68 7.61
N PRO A 4 4.74 -0.93 8.19
CA PRO A 4 5.93 -0.12 7.95
C PRO A 4 6.34 -0.19 6.48
N ARG A 5 6.67 0.97 5.89
CA ARG A 5 7.09 1.12 4.49
C ARG A 5 8.28 2.07 4.41
N TRP A 6 9.11 1.92 3.38
CA TRP A 6 10.17 2.90 3.11
C TRP A 6 9.54 4.25 2.81
N SER A 7 10.02 5.31 3.47
CA SER A 7 9.48 6.66 3.34
C SER A 7 9.79 7.30 1.99
N ARG A 8 10.87 6.87 1.33
CA ARG A 8 11.30 7.32 0.00
C ARG A 8 11.82 6.13 -0.81
N ILE A 9 11.45 6.06 -2.08
CA ILE A 9 11.89 5.02 -3.02
C ILE A 9 12.23 5.62 -4.38
N ARG A 10 13.02 4.88 -5.17
CA ARG A 10 13.09 5.03 -6.62
C ARG A 10 12.45 3.80 -7.25
N TYR A 11 11.59 4.00 -8.25
CA TYR A 11 11.05 2.90 -9.04
C TYR A 11 11.22 3.18 -10.53
N THR A 12 11.41 2.09 -11.27
CA THR A 12 11.57 2.10 -12.73
C THR A 12 10.63 1.08 -13.36
N GLY A 13 10.20 1.34 -14.59
CA GLY A 13 9.34 0.42 -15.33
C GLY A 13 8.97 1.00 -16.69
N PHE A 14 7.92 0.45 -17.30
CA PHE A 14 7.38 0.93 -18.56
C PHE A 14 5.88 1.18 -18.42
N ASN A 15 5.37 2.17 -19.12
CA ASN A 15 3.92 2.36 -19.26
C ASN A 15 3.35 1.35 -20.29
N PRO A 16 2.01 1.29 -20.48
CA PRO A 16 1.41 0.38 -21.46
C PRO A 16 1.82 0.60 -22.92
N TYR A 17 2.40 1.75 -23.26
CA TYR A 17 2.90 2.09 -24.60
C TYR A 17 4.39 1.77 -24.80
N GLY A 18 5.08 1.30 -23.75
CA GLY A 18 6.50 0.99 -23.78
C GLY A 18 7.42 2.17 -23.43
N ASP A 19 6.89 3.32 -23.00
CA ASP A 19 7.71 4.44 -22.55
C ASP A 19 8.29 4.16 -21.17
N ALA A 20 9.59 4.47 -20.99
CA ALA A 20 10.28 4.27 -19.73
C ALA A 20 9.78 5.24 -18.63
N ILE A 21 9.60 4.71 -17.43
CA ILE A 21 9.29 5.46 -16.21
C ILE A 21 10.49 5.34 -15.27
N ASP A 22 10.96 6.48 -14.75
CA ASP A 22 11.93 6.55 -13.65
C ASP A 22 11.51 7.68 -12.70
N ARG A 23 11.12 7.34 -11.48
CA ARG A 23 10.61 8.31 -10.51
C ARG A 23 11.20 8.08 -9.12
N ARG A 24 11.45 9.18 -8.43
CA ARG A 24 11.76 9.22 -6.99
C ARG A 24 10.57 9.82 -6.27
N VAL A 25 10.00 9.08 -5.34
CA VAL A 25 8.75 9.45 -4.66
C VAL A 25 8.87 9.18 -3.16
N ASP A 26 8.06 9.87 -2.37
CA ASP A 26 7.97 9.70 -0.93
C ASP A 26 6.52 9.66 -0.43
N GLY A 27 6.35 9.50 0.89
CA GLY A 27 5.06 9.56 1.55
C GLY A 27 4.05 8.49 1.07
N PHE A 28 2.82 8.92 0.80
CA PHE A 28 1.75 8.03 0.37
C PHE A 28 2.03 7.39 -1.00
N HIS A 29 2.63 8.14 -1.93
CA HIS A 29 2.99 7.60 -3.25
C HIS A 29 3.99 6.46 -3.13
N ALA A 30 5.05 6.64 -2.32
CA ALA A 30 6.00 5.56 -2.04
C ALA A 30 5.33 4.34 -1.42
N ARG A 31 4.35 4.53 -0.53
CA ARG A 31 3.60 3.45 0.12
C ARG A 31 2.77 2.65 -0.88
N VAL A 32 2.03 3.30 -1.78
CA VAL A 32 1.18 2.63 -2.76
C VAL A 32 2.02 1.82 -3.74
N VAL A 33 3.09 2.38 -4.29
CA VAL A 33 3.98 1.63 -5.21
C VAL A 33 4.55 0.38 -4.55
N GLN A 34 4.97 0.47 -3.28
CA GLN A 34 5.42 -0.71 -2.53
C GLN A 34 4.31 -1.74 -2.29
N HIS A 35 3.06 -1.32 -2.12
CA HIS A 35 1.92 -2.22 -1.97
C HIS A 35 1.67 -2.98 -3.27
N GLU A 36 1.56 -2.27 -4.39
CA GLU A 36 1.27 -2.90 -5.68
C GLU A 36 2.41 -3.82 -6.15
N CYS A 37 3.67 -3.42 -5.94
CA CYS A 37 4.80 -4.28 -6.27
C CYS A 37 4.90 -5.53 -5.38
N ASP A 38 4.36 -5.50 -4.16
CA ASP A 38 4.33 -6.70 -3.31
C ASP A 38 3.46 -7.81 -3.93
N HIS A 39 2.36 -7.44 -4.59
CA HIS A 39 1.49 -8.40 -5.29
C HIS A 39 2.25 -9.16 -6.39
N LEU A 40 3.15 -8.48 -7.10
CA LEU A 40 3.97 -9.09 -8.16
C LEU A 40 4.92 -10.18 -7.63
N ILE A 41 5.25 -10.14 -6.35
CA ILE A 41 6.10 -11.16 -5.68
C ILE A 41 5.30 -12.05 -4.72
N GLY A 42 3.97 -12.10 -4.88
CA GLY A 42 3.07 -12.95 -4.09
C GLY A 42 2.98 -12.56 -2.62
N ARG A 43 3.27 -11.29 -2.27
CA ARG A 43 3.20 -10.80 -0.89
C ARG A 43 1.97 -9.92 -0.69
N LEU A 44 1.21 -10.23 0.35
CA LEU A 44 0.09 -9.41 0.82
C LEU A 44 0.49 -8.61 2.06
N TYR A 45 -0.17 -7.47 2.27
CA TYR A 45 0.18 -6.54 3.35
C TYR A 45 0.19 -7.14 4.78
N PRO A 46 -0.63 -8.15 5.16
CA PRO A 46 -0.55 -8.74 6.50
C PRO A 46 0.80 -9.40 6.77
N THR A 47 1.44 -9.96 5.74
CA THR A 47 2.78 -10.58 5.85
C THR A 47 3.90 -9.58 6.13
N ARG A 48 3.62 -8.27 6.02
CA ARG A 48 4.55 -7.17 6.34
C ARG A 48 4.25 -6.48 7.67
N MET A 49 3.18 -6.87 8.36
CA MET A 49 2.84 -6.31 9.66
C MET A 49 3.83 -6.82 10.71
N ARG A 50 4.30 -5.90 11.57
CA ARG A 50 5.16 -6.26 12.71
C ARG A 50 4.36 -6.63 13.95
N ASP A 51 3.12 -6.14 14.03
CA ASP A 51 2.22 -6.33 15.14
C ASP A 51 0.83 -6.62 14.58
N LEU A 52 0.35 -7.85 14.77
CA LEU A 52 -0.96 -8.29 14.29
C LEU A 52 -2.11 -7.81 15.16
N THR A 53 -1.87 -7.25 16.35
CA THR A 53 -2.93 -6.60 17.14
C THR A 53 -3.52 -5.38 16.43
N GLN A 54 -2.76 -4.82 15.48
CA GLN A 54 -3.17 -3.71 14.62
C GLN A 54 -3.86 -4.17 13.33
N LEU A 55 -4.18 -5.46 13.21
CA LEU A 55 -4.97 -6.02 12.13
C LEU A 55 -6.42 -6.20 12.62
N GLY A 56 -7.38 -5.68 11.86
CA GLY A 56 -8.79 -5.75 12.19
C GLY A 56 -9.65 -5.25 11.05
N TYR A 57 -10.96 -5.40 11.21
CA TYR A 57 -11.95 -4.91 10.25
C TYR A 57 -12.01 -3.39 10.25
N THR A 58 -12.24 -2.80 9.07
CA THR A 58 -12.27 -1.33 8.90
C THR A 58 -13.35 -0.70 9.77
N GLU A 59 -14.56 -1.28 9.80
CA GLU A 59 -15.70 -0.81 10.62
C GLU A 59 -15.35 -0.71 12.12
N VAL A 60 -14.51 -1.62 12.63
CA VAL A 60 -14.11 -1.63 14.05
C VAL A 60 -12.97 -0.65 14.32
N LEU A 61 -11.98 -0.59 13.42
CA LEU A 61 -10.79 0.24 13.60
C LEU A 61 -11.02 1.71 13.27
N PHE A 62 -11.91 1.99 12.33
CA PHE A 62 -12.25 3.32 11.85
C PHE A 62 -13.77 3.41 11.61
N PRO A 63 -14.59 3.49 12.68
CA PRO A 63 -16.05 3.48 12.56
C PRO A 63 -16.62 4.59 11.66
N ALA A 64 -15.95 5.75 11.59
CA ALA A 64 -16.37 6.87 10.73
C ALA A 64 -16.05 6.69 9.24
N LEU A 65 -15.46 5.55 8.85
CA LEU A 65 -15.15 5.20 7.46
C LEU A 65 -15.91 3.92 7.04
N ASP A 66 -16.99 3.57 7.73
CA ASP A 66 -17.81 2.41 7.39
C ASP A 66 -18.44 2.63 6.00
N PRO A 67 -18.08 1.81 4.99
CA PRO A 67 -18.67 1.91 3.66
C PRO A 67 -20.19 1.60 3.64
N ALA A 68 -20.76 1.09 4.73
CA ALA A 68 -22.20 0.85 4.88
C ALA A 68 -22.99 2.05 5.45
N ASP A 69 -22.32 3.10 5.93
CA ASP A 69 -22.96 4.33 6.43
C ASP A 69 -23.36 5.33 5.30
N ASP A 70 -23.01 5.03 4.05
CA ASP A 70 -23.30 5.85 2.86
C ASP A 70 -24.63 5.48 2.14
N ASP A 71 -25.47 4.60 2.72
CA ASP A 71 -26.82 4.23 2.21
C ASP A 71 -27.99 4.81 3.05
#